data_AF-A0AAD5BQT9-F1
#
_entry.id   AF-A0AAD5BQT9-F1
#
_cell.length_a   1.000
_cell.length_b   1.000
_cell.length_c   1.000
_cell.angle_alpha   90.00
_cell.angle_beta   90.00
_cell.angle_gamma   90.00
#
_symmetry.space_group_name_H-M   'P 1'
#
loop_
_entity.id
_entity.type
_entity.pdbx_description
1 polymer ?
#
loop_
_entity_poly.entity_id
_entity_poly.type
_entity_poly.pdbx_seq_one_letter_code
_entity_poly.pdbx_strand_id
1 'polypeptide(L)'
;MIAFVTLLSHFKFLTVANMLFAIFLLIISLEVTGSQFLVKTLPGLSGDLPFKLETGYIAVGESDDVQLFYYFIESEGNPKDDPIVFWFTGGPGCSGLSGLLYEIGPIAINYANSTFEKPTLEINPYSWTKVASIIFVDQPAGTGFAYAKTPEAYITNDTLSTLLAYNFIKKWLVDHPKFLNNPLY
;
A
#
# COMPACT_ATOMS: atom_id res chain seq x y z
N MET A 1 -55.52 -21.14 -17.53
CA MET A 1 -54.14 -21.70 -17.53
C MET A 1 -53.11 -20.71 -18.06
N ILE A 2 -53.34 -20.06 -19.22
CA ILE A 2 -52.39 -19.12 -19.86
C ILE A 2 -52.07 -17.88 -18.98
N ALA A 3 -53.07 -17.25 -18.37
CA ALA A 3 -52.88 -16.06 -17.53
C ALA A 3 -52.04 -16.30 -16.25
N PHE A 4 -52.05 -17.53 -15.74
CA PHE A 4 -51.29 -17.89 -14.53
C PHE A 4 -49.80 -18.09 -14.85
N VAL A 5 -49.48 -18.62 -16.03
CA VAL A 5 -48.11 -18.83 -16.50
C VAL A 5 -47.42 -17.49 -16.82
N THR A 6 -48.15 -16.55 -17.44
CA THR A 6 -47.63 -15.20 -17.71
C THR A 6 -47.41 -14.39 -16.44
N LEU A 7 -48.29 -14.52 -15.44
CA LEU A 7 -48.11 -13.88 -14.13
C LEU A 7 -46.87 -14.42 -13.41
N LEU A 8 -46.66 -15.74 -13.43
CA LEU A 8 -45.49 -16.38 -12.82
C LEU A 8 -44.18 -15.97 -13.51
N SER A 9 -44.18 -15.86 -14.84
CA SER A 9 -42.99 -15.40 -15.59
C SER A 9 -42.66 -13.94 -15.31
N HIS A 10 -43.68 -13.09 -15.17
CA HIS A 10 -43.50 -11.68 -14.85
C HIS A 10 -42.96 -11.51 -13.42
N PHE A 11 -43.47 -12.31 -12.48
CA PHE A 11 -42.99 -12.32 -11.10
C PHE A 11 -41.53 -12.78 -11.01
N LYS A 12 -41.16 -13.87 -11.72
CA LYS A 12 -39.75 -14.34 -11.79
C LYS A 12 -38.83 -13.30 -12.41
N PHE A 13 -39.25 -12.65 -13.51
CA PHE A 13 -38.47 -11.60 -14.16
C PHE A 13 -38.21 -10.41 -13.22
N LEU A 14 -39.24 -9.93 -12.53
CA LEU A 14 -39.13 -8.86 -11.55
C LEU A 14 -38.21 -9.24 -10.38
N THR A 15 -38.29 -10.49 -9.92
CA THR A 15 -37.43 -10.98 -8.83
C THR A 15 -35.96 -11.02 -9.24
N VAL A 16 -35.65 -11.48 -10.46
CA VAL A 16 -34.28 -11.51 -11.01
C VAL A 16 -33.74 -10.10 -11.24
N ALA A 17 -34.55 -9.20 -11.79
CA ALA A 17 -34.17 -7.80 -12.01
C ALA A 17 -33.83 -7.09 -10.69
N ASN A 18 -34.63 -7.30 -9.64
CA ASN A 18 -34.36 -6.76 -8.31
C ASN A 18 -33.08 -7.35 -7.69
N MET A 19 -32.81 -8.65 -7.92
CA MET A 19 -31.58 -9.30 -7.46
C MET A 19 -30.34 -8.72 -8.15
N LEU A 20 -30.39 -8.53 -9.46
CA LEU A 20 -29.31 -7.92 -10.24
C LEU A 20 -29.08 -6.46 -9.86
N PHE A 21 -30.15 -5.71 -9.62
CA PHE A 21 -30.08 -4.33 -9.14
C PHE A 21 -29.47 -4.25 -7.74
N ALA A 22 -29.82 -5.16 -6.83
CA ALA A 22 -29.21 -5.25 -5.50
C ALA A 22 -27.72 -5.59 -5.58
N ILE A 23 -27.32 -6.52 -6.45
CA ILE A 23 -25.90 -6.85 -6.68
C ILE A 23 -25.15 -5.63 -7.26
N PHE A 24 -25.75 -4.93 -8.21
CA PHE A 24 -25.18 -3.71 -8.80
C PHE A 24 -25.00 -2.60 -7.74
N LEU A 25 -26.00 -2.39 -6.87
CA LEU A 25 -25.88 -1.47 -5.74
C LEU A 25 -24.81 -1.90 -4.73
N LEU A 26 -24.65 -3.21 -4.49
CA LEU A 26 -23.60 -3.75 -3.62
C LEU A 26 -22.19 -3.54 -4.20
N ILE A 27 -22.06 -3.59 -5.52
CA ILE A 27 -20.80 -3.32 -6.22
C ILE A 27 -20.48 -1.82 -6.21
N ILE A 28 -21.48 -0.95 -6.29
CA ILE A 28 -21.29 0.52 -6.21
C ILE A 28 -20.97 0.97 -4.79
N SER A 29 -21.49 0.31 -3.75
CA SER A 29 -21.22 0.65 -2.35
C SER A 29 -19.88 0.13 -1.82
N LEU A 30 -19.12 -0.62 -2.63
CA LEU A 30 -17.70 -0.85 -2.39
C LEU A 30 -16.93 0.43 -2.72
N GLU A 31 -17.06 1.44 -1.87
CA GLU A 31 -16.05 2.49 -1.80
C GLU A 31 -14.77 1.82 -1.29
N VAL A 32 -13.86 1.52 -2.22
CA VAL A 32 -12.45 1.30 -1.86
C VAL A 32 -11.93 2.66 -1.41
N THR A 33 -12.10 2.96 -0.13
CA THR A 33 -11.42 4.09 0.50
C THR A 33 -9.94 3.74 0.56
N GLY A 34 -9.26 3.88 -0.58
CA GLY A 34 -7.81 3.75 -0.64
C GLY A 34 -7.21 4.87 0.19
N SER A 35 -6.61 4.54 1.33
CA SER A 35 -5.72 5.48 2.05
C SER A 35 -4.39 5.55 1.32
N GLN A 36 -4.42 5.82 0.01
CA GLN A 36 -3.26 5.90 -0.88
C GLN A 36 -3.10 7.35 -1.32
N PHE A 37 -1.89 7.85 -1.26
CA PHE A 37 -1.56 9.22 -1.65
C PHE A 37 -0.38 9.22 -2.60
N LEU A 38 -0.60 9.73 -3.81
CA LEU A 38 0.46 9.90 -4.79
C LEU A 38 1.22 11.21 -4.48
N VAL A 39 2.45 11.07 -4.00
CA VAL A 39 3.33 12.20 -3.71
C VAL A 39 3.85 12.78 -5.02
N LYS A 40 3.71 14.10 -5.19
CA LYS A 40 4.19 14.82 -6.38
C LYS A 40 5.48 15.59 -6.12
N THR A 41 5.63 16.13 -4.92
CA THR A 41 6.77 16.95 -4.50
C THR A 41 7.17 16.56 -3.08
N LEU A 42 8.46 16.75 -2.74
CA LEU A 42 8.97 16.55 -1.39
C LEU A 42 9.68 17.81 -0.89
N PRO A 43 9.47 18.23 0.36
CA PRO A 43 10.33 19.23 0.98
C PRO A 43 11.80 18.81 0.89
N GLY A 44 12.67 19.74 0.49
CA GLY A 44 14.10 19.48 0.33
C GLY A 44 14.51 19.00 -1.06
N LEU A 45 13.57 18.60 -1.93
CA LEU A 45 13.84 18.30 -3.34
C LEU A 45 13.17 19.36 -4.23
N SER A 46 13.91 19.87 -5.23
CA SER A 46 13.39 20.92 -6.11
C SER A 46 12.58 20.33 -7.26
N GLY A 47 11.34 20.82 -7.45
CA GLY A 47 10.45 20.40 -8.53
C GLY A 47 9.64 19.14 -8.22
N ASP A 48 8.99 18.61 -9.27
CA ASP A 48 8.24 17.34 -9.20
C ASP A 48 9.20 16.16 -9.06
N LEU A 49 8.74 15.10 -8.39
CA LEU A 49 9.50 13.87 -8.25
C LEU A 49 9.73 13.23 -9.63
N PRO A 50 10.97 12.83 -9.97
CA PRO A 50 11.27 12.17 -11.23
C PRO A 50 10.87 10.68 -11.24
N PHE A 51 10.34 10.18 -10.12
CA PHE A 51 9.85 8.81 -9.94
C PHE A 51 8.46 8.84 -9.28
N LYS A 52 7.71 7.75 -9.41
CA LYS A 52 6.42 7.61 -8.77
C LYS A 52 6.60 7.16 -7.31
N LEU A 53 6.24 8.03 -6.37
CA LEU A 53 6.14 7.72 -4.94
C LEU A 53 4.68 7.73 -4.51
N GLU A 54 4.21 6.60 -4.02
CA GLU A 54 2.90 6.46 -3.38
C GLU A 54 3.11 6.13 -1.91
N THR A 55 2.31 6.71 -1.03
CA THR A 55 2.28 6.33 0.38
C THR A 55 0.89 5.93 0.79
N GLY A 56 0.77 5.11 1.83
CA GLY A 56 -0.55 4.74 2.32
C GLY A 56 -0.54 3.83 3.52
N TYR A 57 -1.75 3.45 3.93
CA TYR A 57 -1.98 2.51 5.01
C TYR A 57 -2.64 1.23 4.49
N ILE A 58 -2.19 0.09 5.02
CA ILE A 58 -2.90 -1.18 4.91
C ILE A 58 -3.29 -1.63 6.32
N ALA A 59 -4.59 -1.84 6.50
CA ALA A 59 -5.12 -2.38 7.74
C ALA A 59 -4.83 -3.88 7.84
N VAL A 60 -4.30 -4.33 8.99
CA VAL A 60 -3.93 -5.73 9.26
C VAL A 60 -4.36 -6.11 10.68
N GLY A 61 -4.36 -7.43 10.95
CA GLY A 61 -4.91 -8.01 12.18
C GLY A 61 -6.30 -8.59 11.94
N GLU A 62 -6.80 -9.40 12.87
CA GLU A 62 -8.12 -10.04 12.72
C GLU A 62 -9.26 -9.02 12.68
N SER A 63 -9.08 -7.88 13.34
CA SER A 63 -10.07 -6.80 13.44
C SER A 63 -9.62 -5.52 12.72
N ASP A 64 -8.61 -5.60 11.84
CA ASP A 64 -8.04 -4.44 11.15
C ASP A 64 -7.65 -3.32 12.13
N ASP A 65 -7.14 -3.72 13.29
CA ASP A 65 -6.80 -2.90 14.45
C ASP A 65 -5.39 -2.29 14.33
N VAL A 66 -4.53 -2.85 13.49
CA VAL A 66 -3.20 -2.30 13.15
C VAL A 66 -3.23 -1.68 11.76
N GLN A 67 -2.66 -0.49 11.61
CA GLN A 67 -2.49 0.23 10.35
C GLN A 67 -1.00 0.33 10.04
N LEU A 68 -0.50 -0.47 9.11
CA LEU A 68 0.90 -0.39 8.68
C LEU A 68 1.03 0.63 7.56
N PHE A 69 2.01 1.52 7.70
CA PHE A 69 2.28 2.57 6.71
C PHE A 69 3.33 2.08 5.72
N TYR A 70 3.21 2.52 4.46
CA TYR A 70 4.18 2.18 3.42
C TYR A 70 4.59 3.37 2.57
N TYR A 71 5.79 3.24 2.01
CA TYR A 71 6.31 4.06 0.92
C TYR A 71 6.55 3.13 -0.27
N PHE A 72 5.75 3.26 -1.31
CA PHE A 72 5.88 2.50 -2.54
C PHE A 72 6.53 3.37 -3.61
N ILE A 73 7.65 2.89 -4.15
CA ILE A 73 8.33 3.49 -5.29
C ILE A 73 8.28 2.52 -6.45
N GLU A 74 7.62 2.92 -7.53
CA GLU A 74 7.52 2.12 -8.74
C GLU A 74 8.86 2.08 -9.47
N SER A 75 9.20 0.93 -10.08
CA SER A 75 10.44 0.79 -10.84
C SER A 75 10.56 1.88 -11.90
N GLU A 76 11.74 2.50 -11.98
CA GLU A 76 12.10 3.48 -13.00
C GLU A 76 12.46 2.81 -14.35
N GLY A 77 12.61 1.48 -14.36
CA GLY A 77 12.84 0.66 -15.54
C GLY A 77 11.54 0.28 -16.25
N ASN A 78 11.18 -1.00 -16.20
CA ASN A 78 9.92 -1.50 -16.73
C ASN A 78 9.05 -2.06 -15.59
N PRO A 79 8.24 -1.23 -14.91
CA PRO A 79 7.49 -1.66 -13.72
C PRO A 79 6.47 -2.77 -13.97
N LYS A 80 6.13 -3.06 -15.25
CA LYS A 80 5.25 -4.18 -15.59
C LYS A 80 5.96 -5.54 -15.45
N ASP A 81 7.27 -5.59 -15.69
CA ASP A 81 8.04 -6.84 -15.75
C ASP A 81 9.11 -6.92 -14.64
N ASP A 82 9.58 -5.77 -14.15
CA ASP A 82 10.56 -5.68 -13.08
C ASP A 82 10.02 -6.25 -11.76
N PRO A 83 10.88 -6.83 -10.90
CA PRO A 83 10.44 -7.42 -9.64
C PRO A 83 9.78 -6.41 -8.69
N ILE A 84 8.95 -6.94 -7.81
CA ILE A 84 8.43 -6.24 -6.64
C ILE A 84 9.18 -6.73 -5.38
N VAL A 85 9.66 -5.79 -4.57
CA VAL A 85 10.45 -6.07 -3.37
C VAL A 85 9.79 -5.45 -2.15
N PHE A 86 9.51 -6.24 -1.12
CA PHE A 86 9.09 -5.72 0.19
C PHE A 86 10.31 -5.55 1.10
N TRP A 87 10.60 -4.29 1.45
CA TRP A 87 11.73 -3.94 2.29
C TRP A 87 11.28 -3.69 3.73
N PHE A 88 11.80 -4.51 4.65
CA PHE A 88 11.53 -4.41 6.08
C PHE A 88 12.83 -4.06 6.82
N THR A 89 12.87 -2.88 7.40
CA THR A 89 13.97 -2.47 8.29
C THR A 89 13.85 -3.18 9.65
N GLY A 90 14.99 -3.52 10.24
CA GLY A 90 15.08 -4.19 11.54
C GLY A 90 14.94 -3.26 12.76
N GLY A 91 15.78 -3.49 13.77
CA GLY A 91 15.75 -2.78 15.06
C GLY A 91 15.62 -3.77 16.22
N PRO A 92 14.40 -4.13 16.65
CA PRO A 92 13.08 -3.92 16.03
C PRO A 92 12.53 -2.50 16.13
N GLY A 93 11.65 -2.11 15.20
CA GLY A 93 10.90 -0.84 15.25
C GLY A 93 11.56 0.34 14.53
N CYS A 94 12.59 0.10 13.72
CA CYS A 94 13.14 1.13 12.84
C CYS A 94 12.26 1.28 11.59
N SER A 95 11.97 2.52 11.20
CA SER A 95 11.09 2.82 10.06
C SER A 95 11.69 2.38 8.73
N GLY A 96 10.84 1.91 7.81
CA GLY A 96 11.21 1.63 6.43
C GLY A 96 11.73 2.87 5.67
N LEU A 97 11.38 4.07 6.15
CA LEU A 97 11.92 5.34 5.64
C LEU A 97 13.46 5.41 5.75
N SER A 98 14.05 4.70 6.71
CA SER A 98 15.51 4.62 6.82
C SER A 98 16.14 3.91 5.62
N GLY A 99 15.57 2.79 5.17
CA GLY A 99 16.02 2.10 3.97
C GLY A 99 15.83 2.94 2.71
N LEU A 100 14.76 3.74 2.68
CA LEU A 100 14.48 4.67 1.59
C LEU A 100 15.52 5.80 1.53
N LEU A 101 15.82 6.46 2.65
CA LEU A 101 16.67 7.67 2.67
C LEU A 101 18.17 7.39 2.79
N TYR A 102 18.56 6.29 3.43
CA TYR A 102 19.95 6.04 3.82
C TYR A 102 20.56 4.83 3.14
N GLU A 103 19.77 3.99 2.48
CA GLU A 103 20.24 2.73 1.91
C GLU A 103 19.99 2.66 0.40
N ILE A 104 18.81 2.19 -0.02
CA ILE A 104 18.56 1.73 -1.39
C ILE A 104 17.54 2.57 -2.16
N GLY A 105 16.91 3.56 -1.55
CA GLY A 105 15.89 4.39 -2.21
C GLY A 105 16.47 5.43 -3.20
N PRO A 106 15.60 6.07 -4.00
CA PRO A 106 15.97 6.97 -5.09
C PRO A 106 16.36 8.38 -4.63
N ILE A 107 16.31 8.63 -3.32
CA ILE A 107 16.69 9.90 -2.71
C ILE A 107 17.60 9.65 -1.52
N ALA A 108 18.50 10.60 -1.28
CA ALA A 108 19.37 10.64 -0.12
C ALA A 108 19.37 12.03 0.49
N ILE A 109 19.77 12.13 1.75
CA ILE A 109 20.00 13.43 2.40
C ILE A 109 21.33 14.00 1.90
N ASN A 110 21.28 15.19 1.29
CA ASN A 110 22.47 15.97 1.00
C ASN A 110 22.94 16.64 2.30
N TYR A 111 23.80 15.95 3.06
CA TYR A 111 24.28 16.45 4.35
C TYR A 111 25.06 17.75 4.26
N ALA A 112 25.78 18.00 3.15
CA ALA A 112 26.57 19.22 2.96
C ALA A 112 25.69 20.47 2.87
N ASN A 113 24.50 20.33 2.29
CA ASN A 113 23.55 21.43 2.05
C ASN A 113 22.31 21.37 2.94
N SER A 114 22.24 20.42 3.87
CA SER A 114 21.14 20.30 4.83
C SER A 114 21.42 21.11 6.08
N THR A 115 20.38 21.72 6.64
CA THR A 115 20.39 22.24 8.01
C THR A 115 19.44 21.41 8.87
N PHE A 116 19.52 21.58 10.19
CA PHE A 116 18.62 20.89 11.12
C PHE A 116 17.14 21.18 10.85
N GLU A 117 16.81 22.42 10.45
CA GLU A 117 15.43 22.86 10.20
C GLU A 117 15.00 22.63 8.75
N LYS A 118 15.95 22.50 7.82
CA LYS A 118 15.68 22.39 6.39
C LYS A 118 16.56 21.29 5.79
N PRO A 119 16.05 20.05 5.69
CA PRO A 119 16.74 19.00 4.97
C PRO A 119 16.78 19.34 3.48
N THR A 120 17.92 19.07 2.85
CA THR A 120 18.08 19.10 1.40
C THR A 120 18.22 17.66 0.94
N LEU A 121 17.43 17.27 -0.05
CA LEU A 121 17.44 15.95 -0.65
C LEU A 121 18.10 16.00 -2.02
N GLU A 122 18.73 14.91 -2.40
CA GLU A 122 19.29 14.71 -3.74
C GLU A 122 18.90 13.34 -4.28
N ILE A 123 18.92 13.21 -5.62
CA ILE A 123 18.61 11.95 -6.29
C ILE A 123 19.78 10.98 -6.09
N ASN A 124 19.47 9.75 -5.66
CA ASN A 124 20.42 8.66 -5.58
C ASN A 124 20.50 7.92 -6.94
N PRO A 125 21.60 8.05 -7.71
CA PRO A 125 21.71 7.37 -9.01
C PRO A 125 21.90 5.86 -8.88
N TYR A 126 22.22 5.33 -7.69
CA TYR A 126 22.48 3.91 -7.42
C TYR A 126 21.32 3.20 -6.73
N SER A 127 20.14 3.82 -6.74
CA SER A 127 18.96 3.23 -6.12
C SER A 127 18.59 1.89 -6.74
N TRP A 128 18.09 0.98 -5.91
CA TRP A 128 17.54 -0.29 -6.38
C TRP A 128 16.23 -0.08 -7.15
N THR A 129 15.56 1.07 -7.01
CA THR A 129 14.35 1.39 -7.78
C THR A 129 14.61 1.58 -9.27
N LYS A 130 15.87 1.62 -9.70
CA LYS A 130 16.24 1.59 -11.12
C LYS A 130 15.85 0.29 -11.82
N VAL A 131 15.65 -0.79 -11.07
CA VAL A 131 15.39 -2.14 -11.62
C VAL A 131 14.32 -2.91 -10.84
N ALA A 132 13.64 -2.28 -9.88
CA ALA A 132 12.64 -2.93 -9.04
C ALA A 132 11.60 -1.93 -8.53
N SER A 133 10.38 -2.41 -8.34
CA SER A 133 9.32 -1.73 -7.60
C SER A 133 9.48 -2.07 -6.11
N ILE A 134 9.70 -1.08 -5.24
CA ILE A 134 10.05 -1.34 -3.83
C ILE A 134 9.02 -0.72 -2.88
N ILE A 135 8.58 -1.53 -1.91
CA ILE A 135 7.66 -1.13 -0.84
C ILE A 135 8.45 -1.14 0.47
N PHE A 136 8.76 0.05 0.99
CA PHE A 136 9.33 0.21 2.32
C PHE A 136 8.20 0.24 3.34
N VAL A 137 8.24 -0.67 4.31
CA VAL A 137 7.13 -0.86 5.25
C VAL A 137 7.54 -0.43 6.65
N ASP A 138 6.70 0.37 7.28
CA ASP A 138 6.78 0.65 8.71
C ASP A 138 6.05 -0.47 9.48
N GLN A 139 6.82 -1.33 10.14
CA GLN A 139 6.29 -2.34 11.05
C GLN A 139 7.29 -2.64 12.19
N PRO A 140 6.82 -3.09 13.37
CA PRO A 140 5.43 -3.29 13.78
C PRO A 140 4.69 -1.98 14.07
N ALA A 141 3.44 -2.06 14.54
CA ALA A 141 2.67 -0.88 14.99
C ALA A 141 3.48 -0.01 15.97
N GLY A 142 3.47 1.31 15.77
CA GLY A 142 4.30 2.28 16.50
C GLY A 142 5.64 2.61 15.82
N THR A 143 5.99 1.91 14.75
CA THR A 143 7.16 2.21 13.91
C THR A 143 6.82 3.30 12.91
N GLY A 144 7.64 4.35 12.82
CA GLY A 144 7.45 5.43 11.84
C GLY A 144 6.04 6.01 11.89
N PHE A 145 5.27 5.87 10.81
CA PHE A 145 3.86 6.29 10.75
C PHE A 145 2.85 5.17 11.03
N ALA A 146 3.28 3.91 11.18
CA ALA A 146 2.38 2.81 11.52
C ALA A 146 1.83 2.96 12.95
N TYR A 147 0.56 2.64 13.13
CA TYR A 147 -0.13 2.79 14.42
C TYR A 147 -1.16 1.68 14.64
N ALA A 148 -1.60 1.53 15.89
CA ALA A 148 -2.72 0.67 16.24
C ALA A 148 -3.88 1.49 16.84
N LYS A 149 -5.11 1.02 16.60
CA LYS A 149 -6.36 1.64 17.02
C LYS A 149 -6.66 1.43 18.52
N THR A 150 -6.02 0.44 19.13
CA THR A 150 -6.15 0.13 20.56
C THR A 150 -4.77 -0.04 21.21
N PRO A 151 -4.61 0.23 22.51
CA PRO A 151 -3.36 -0.02 23.23
C PRO A 151 -2.89 -1.47 23.16
N GLU A 152 -3.81 -2.44 23.20
CA GLU A 152 -3.51 -3.86 23.20
C GLU A 152 -2.88 -4.31 21.87
N ALA A 153 -3.30 -3.72 20.75
CA ALA A 153 -2.81 -4.03 19.42
C ALA A 153 -1.39 -3.50 19.14
N TYR A 154 -0.79 -2.72 20.04
CA TYR A 154 0.64 -2.40 20.00
C TYR A 154 1.51 -3.54 20.56
N ILE A 155 0.94 -4.49 21.31
CA ILE A 155 1.69 -5.61 21.86
C ILE A 155 2.01 -6.58 20.72
N THR A 156 3.29 -6.84 20.52
CA THR A 156 3.76 -7.68 19.42
C THR A 156 4.91 -8.58 19.84
N ASN A 157 5.18 -9.58 19.01
CA ASN A 157 6.33 -10.48 19.06
C ASN A 157 6.65 -10.94 17.63
N ASP A 158 7.70 -11.72 17.44
CA ASP A 158 8.14 -12.14 16.11
C ASP A 158 7.06 -12.88 15.32
N THR A 159 6.30 -13.76 15.97
CA THR A 159 5.21 -14.52 15.35
C THR A 159 4.08 -13.60 14.89
N LEU A 160 3.65 -12.68 15.75
CA LEU A 160 2.59 -11.72 15.42
C LEU A 160 3.06 -10.74 14.34
N SER A 161 4.26 -10.18 14.48
CA SER A 161 4.84 -9.26 13.49
C SER A 161 4.92 -9.91 12.11
N THR A 162 5.37 -11.17 12.03
CA THR A 162 5.43 -11.93 10.77
C THR A 162 4.04 -12.17 10.18
N LEU A 163 3.05 -12.51 11.01
CA LEU A 163 1.67 -12.70 10.56
C LEU A 163 1.07 -11.40 9.99
N LEU A 164 1.32 -10.27 10.66
CA LEU A 164 0.86 -8.96 10.20
C LEU A 164 1.57 -8.53 8.90
N ALA A 165 2.88 -8.78 8.77
CA ALA A 165 3.64 -8.56 7.54
C ALA A 165 3.08 -9.37 6.37
N TYR A 166 2.76 -10.65 6.60
CA TYR A 166 2.15 -11.51 5.59
C TYR A 166 0.76 -11.00 5.16
N ASN A 167 -0.08 -10.60 6.12
CA ASN A 167 -1.39 -10.01 5.83
C ASN A 167 -1.25 -8.70 5.03
N PHE A 168 -0.25 -7.87 5.37
CA PHE A 168 0.08 -6.66 4.63
C PHE A 168 0.40 -6.94 3.17
N ILE A 169 1.36 -7.84 2.90
CA ILE A 169 1.77 -8.20 1.54
C ILE A 169 0.57 -8.67 0.72
N LYS A 170 -0.24 -9.57 1.28
CA LYS A 170 -1.45 -10.07 0.61
C LYS A 170 -2.44 -8.98 0.26
N LYS A 171 -2.79 -8.13 1.23
CA LYS A 171 -3.78 -7.06 1.03
C LYS A 171 -3.26 -6.02 0.05
N TRP A 172 -1.99 -5.63 0.17
CA TRP A 172 -1.36 -4.68 -0.76
C TRP A 172 -1.40 -5.19 -2.20
N LEU A 173 -1.11 -6.48 -2.44
CA LEU A 173 -1.16 -7.08 -3.78
C LEU A 173 -2.60 -7.18 -4.34
N VAL A 174 -3.61 -7.35 -3.48
CA VAL A 174 -5.02 -7.28 -3.88
C VAL A 174 -5.38 -5.86 -4.33
N ASP A 175 -4.90 -4.85 -3.61
CA ASP A 175 -5.14 -3.44 -3.93
C ASP A 175 -4.35 -2.98 -5.16
N HIS A 176 -3.25 -3.67 -5.49
CA HIS A 176 -2.39 -3.37 -6.64
C HIS A 176 -2.30 -4.56 -7.61
N PRO A 177 -3.41 -4.97 -8.23
CA PRO A 177 -3.48 -6.22 -9.00
C PRO A 177 -2.55 -6.23 -10.22
N LYS A 178 -2.09 -5.07 -10.68
CA LYS A 178 -1.11 -4.96 -11.76
C LYS A 178 0.25 -5.60 -11.45
N PHE A 179 0.58 -5.78 -10.15
CA PHE A 179 1.85 -6.37 -9.72
C PHE A 179 1.76 -7.88 -9.43
N LEU A 180 0.59 -8.51 -9.58
CA LEU A 180 0.39 -9.92 -9.21
C LEU A 180 1.25 -10.91 -10.00
N ASN A 181 1.69 -10.52 -11.20
CA ASN A 181 2.52 -11.36 -12.06
C ASN A 181 4.02 -11.02 -11.97
N ASN A 182 4.39 -9.98 -11.23
CA ASN A 182 5.79 -9.60 -11.08
C ASN A 182 6.49 -10.61 -10.15
N PRO A 183 7.78 -10.92 -10.38
CA PRO A 183 8.57 -11.68 -9.42
C PRO A 183 8.59 -10.98 -8.06
N LEU A 184 8.23 -11.69 -6.99
CA LEU A 184 8.13 -11.16 -5.62
C LEU A 184 9.36 -11.54 -4.79
N TYR A 185 9.95 -10.56 -4.12
CA TYR A 185 11.09 -10.71 -3.20
C TYR A 185 10.85 -10.02 -1.86
#